data_AF-A0AAX2M5W4-F1
#
_entry.id   AF-A0AAX2M5W4-F1
#
_cell.length_a   1.000
_cell.length_b   1.000
_cell.length_c   1.000
_cell.angle_alpha   90.00
_cell.angle_beta   90.00
_cell.angle_gamma   90.00
#
_symmetry.space_group_name_H-M   'P 1'
#
loop_
_entity.id
_entity.type
_entity.pdbx_description
1 polymer ?
#
loop_
_entity_poly.entity_id
_entity_poly.type
_entity_poly.pdbx_seq_one_letter_code
_entity_poly.pdbx_strand_id
1 'polypeptide(L)'
;MLLRQLTRLLQDEARLLPLFSTRDSADLIAALEQPAETPQADVEAQDLDVRDEWRLDYPNGLHARPAALWVEAARRSPAQLQVRHGGRAADAKNLISLLQLGLRQGDLVAVSARGPQAEEGVRQLLKAMREASLAEQTAAAIAAQRAAGARKTAGWQPAGSLISLPGIAASPGLAIGTVRVLAGERLQVPDRPVSLADGGDRLHEALAATRQQLAELADSTQATLGAGEAGIFRAQAELLNDTDLITLSCQLMVAGHGVEWSWHQAVERLAEKISALGNPLLAARAADLRDVGRRVLFHLDPALQGSAPAEFGPDTLLLAADLSPSDTASLDLSRVKGLATAQGGPPPTPPSWPGRWACRRWWPPARRCWTWPTAAPPSWTATPAGCT
;
A
#
# COMPACT_ATOMS: atom_id res chain seq x y z
N MET A 1 2.30 -2.17 33.94
CA MET A 1 3.54 -2.83 33.44
C MET A 1 3.57 -4.32 33.76
N LEU A 2 3.17 -4.73 34.98
CA LEU A 2 3.16 -6.12 35.44
C LEU A 2 2.35 -7.07 34.52
N LEU A 3 1.14 -6.68 34.11
CA LEU A 3 0.30 -7.52 33.23
C LEU A 3 1.02 -7.84 31.91
N ARG A 4 1.64 -6.82 31.29
CA ARG A 4 2.42 -6.98 30.05
C ARG A 4 3.63 -7.90 30.24
N GLN A 5 4.24 -7.92 31.42
CA GLN A 5 5.37 -8.82 31.73
C GLN A 5 4.88 -10.25 31.93
N LEU A 6 3.74 -10.42 32.61
CA LEU A 6 3.12 -11.71 32.86
C LEU A 6 2.64 -12.39 31.57
N THR A 7 1.95 -11.65 30.69
CA THR A 7 1.48 -12.16 29.39
C THR A 7 2.64 -12.61 28.50
N ARG A 8 3.81 -11.95 28.60
CA ARG A 8 5.03 -12.32 27.86
C ARG A 8 5.70 -13.58 28.41
N LEU A 9 5.76 -13.72 29.74
CA LEU A 9 6.29 -14.92 30.38
C LEU A 9 5.43 -16.15 30.07
N LEU A 10 4.11 -15.98 30.00
CA LEU A 10 3.16 -17.03 29.62
C LEU A 10 3.30 -17.51 28.17
N GLN A 11 3.98 -16.74 27.30
CA GLN A 11 4.21 -17.08 25.90
C GLN A 11 5.57 -17.73 25.65
N ASP A 12 6.43 -17.84 26.67
CA ASP A 12 7.77 -18.40 26.59
C ASP A 12 7.85 -19.67 27.46
N GLU A 13 7.50 -20.81 26.88
CA GLU A 13 7.36 -22.09 27.58
C GLU A 13 8.68 -22.57 28.20
N ALA A 14 9.82 -22.28 27.55
CA ALA A 14 11.15 -22.63 28.05
C ALA A 14 11.49 -21.85 29.33
N ARG A 15 11.04 -20.60 29.45
CA ARG A 15 11.20 -19.78 30.67
C ARG A 15 10.14 -20.07 31.72
N LEU A 16 8.95 -20.52 31.32
CA LEU A 16 7.84 -20.82 32.22
C LEU A 16 8.06 -22.14 32.97
N LEU A 17 8.60 -23.17 32.30
CA LEU A 17 8.77 -24.52 32.85
C LEU A 17 9.59 -24.58 34.16
N PRO A 18 10.75 -23.89 34.29
CA PRO A 18 11.51 -23.86 35.55
C PRO A 18 10.79 -23.15 36.69
N LEU A 19 9.89 -22.21 36.38
CA LEU A 19 9.19 -21.40 37.39
C LEU A 19 8.06 -22.15 38.09
N PHE A 20 7.55 -23.23 37.50
CA PHE A 20 6.56 -24.09 38.16
C PHE A 20 7.15 -24.92 39.30
N SER A 21 8.47 -25.10 39.33
CA SER A 21 9.15 -25.93 40.33
C SER A 21 10.04 -25.15 41.28
N THR A 22 10.34 -23.88 41.00
CA THR A 22 11.10 -23.03 41.92
C THR A 22 10.32 -22.71 43.19
N ARG A 23 11.02 -22.63 44.31
CA ARG A 23 10.51 -22.15 45.61
C ARG A 23 11.15 -20.82 46.01
N ASP A 24 12.02 -20.29 45.18
CA ASP A 24 12.70 -19.02 45.44
C ASP A 24 11.90 -17.88 44.80
N SER A 25 11.48 -16.92 45.62
CA SER A 25 10.81 -15.71 45.14
C SER A 25 11.72 -14.83 44.27
N ALA A 26 13.05 -14.93 44.43
CA ALA A 26 14.00 -14.18 43.62
C ALA A 26 13.98 -14.61 42.14
N ASP A 27 13.77 -15.90 41.87
CA ASP A 27 13.66 -16.44 40.50
C ASP A 27 12.41 -15.90 39.80
N LEU A 28 11.29 -15.79 40.53
CA LEU A 28 10.04 -15.25 40.01
C LEU A 28 10.17 -13.76 39.68
N ILE A 29 10.81 -12.99 40.57
CA ILE A 29 11.06 -11.56 40.36
C ILE A 29 12.01 -11.36 39.17
N ALA A 30 13.11 -12.12 39.12
CA ALA A 30 14.06 -12.07 38.01
C ALA A 30 13.40 -12.41 36.66
N ALA A 31 12.52 -13.41 36.61
CA ALA A 31 11.79 -13.78 35.40
C ALA A 31 10.83 -12.68 34.91
N LEU A 32 10.23 -11.92 35.84
CA LEU A 32 9.32 -10.81 35.53
C LEU A 32 10.05 -9.52 35.17
N GLU A 33 11.24 -9.28 35.73
CA GLU A 33 12.02 -8.05 35.59
C GLU A 33 13.06 -8.08 34.47
N GLN A 34 13.43 -9.26 33.96
CA GLN A 34 14.37 -9.36 32.84
C GLN A 34 13.87 -8.56 31.61
N PRO A 35 14.67 -7.60 31.10
CA PRO A 35 14.37 -6.94 29.83
C PRO A 35 14.32 -8.00 28.75
N ALA A 36 13.41 -7.82 27.79
CA ALA A 36 13.27 -8.72 26.65
C ALA A 36 14.66 -8.98 26.04
N GLU A 37 15.06 -10.24 25.91
CA GLU A 37 15.99 -10.58 24.86
C GLU A 37 15.37 -10.04 23.57
N THR A 38 16.08 -9.09 22.97
CA THR A 38 15.81 -8.62 21.61
C THR A 38 15.57 -9.87 20.77
N PRO A 39 14.46 -9.97 19.99
CA PRO A 39 14.28 -11.10 19.09
C PRO A 39 15.59 -11.26 18.30
N GLN A 40 16.18 -12.45 18.45
CA GLN A 40 17.51 -12.76 17.97
C GLN A 40 17.66 -12.32 16.51
N ALA A 41 18.81 -11.69 16.23
CA ALA A 41 19.27 -11.42 14.89
C ALA A 41 19.21 -12.70 14.05
N ASP A 42 18.62 -12.58 12.85
CA ASP A 42 18.75 -13.43 11.67
C ASP A 42 19.28 -14.85 11.90
N VAL A 43 18.41 -15.77 12.33
CA VAL A 43 18.58 -17.17 11.90
C VAL A 43 18.31 -17.15 10.40
N GLU A 44 19.36 -17.36 9.58
CA GLU A 44 19.20 -17.48 8.13
C GLU A 44 18.08 -18.48 7.83
N ALA A 45 17.03 -18.00 7.18
CA ALA A 45 15.89 -18.85 6.87
C ALA A 45 16.37 -20.06 6.04
N GLN A 46 16.01 -21.27 6.46
CA GLN A 46 16.38 -22.50 5.76
C GLN A 46 15.27 -22.92 4.80
N ASP A 47 15.67 -23.53 3.68
CA ASP A 47 14.74 -24.14 2.73
C ASP A 47 13.98 -25.30 3.37
N LEU A 48 12.76 -25.54 2.89
CA LEU A 48 11.97 -26.73 3.21
C LEU A 48 12.44 -27.96 2.40
N ASP A 49 11.77 -29.09 2.62
CA ASP A 49 12.20 -30.43 2.21
C ASP A 49 12.43 -30.58 0.69
N VAL A 50 11.58 -29.97 -0.14
CA VAL A 50 11.74 -29.92 -1.60
C VAL A 50 12.05 -28.48 -1.98
N ARG A 51 13.02 -28.27 -2.87
CA ARG A 51 13.37 -26.93 -3.36
C ARG A 51 13.67 -26.89 -4.84
N ASP A 52 13.40 -25.74 -5.44
CA ASP A 52 13.87 -25.37 -6.78
C ASP A 52 14.07 -23.84 -6.83
N GLU A 53 14.88 -23.37 -7.78
CA GLU A 53 15.32 -21.98 -7.85
C GLU A 53 14.91 -21.32 -9.16
N TRP A 54 14.67 -20.01 -9.10
CA TRP A 54 14.39 -19.21 -10.27
C TRP A 54 14.96 -17.80 -10.15
N ARG A 55 15.50 -17.29 -11.25
CA ARG A 55 15.97 -15.92 -11.34
C ARG A 55 14.82 -15.02 -11.78
N LEU A 56 14.42 -14.10 -10.92
CA LEU A 56 13.30 -13.21 -11.16
C LEU A 56 13.58 -12.29 -12.35
N ASP A 57 12.75 -12.33 -13.38
CA ASP A 57 12.94 -11.54 -14.61
C ASP A 57 11.92 -10.39 -14.75
N TYR A 58 11.11 -10.15 -13.73
CA TYR A 58 10.13 -9.05 -13.72
C TYR A 58 10.85 -7.69 -13.78
N PRO A 59 10.59 -6.84 -14.80
CA PRO A 59 11.32 -5.57 -14.97
C PRO A 59 11.25 -4.62 -13.77
N ASN A 60 10.15 -4.71 -13.01
CA ASN A 60 9.87 -3.87 -11.84
C ASN A 60 10.09 -4.64 -10.52
N GLY A 61 10.64 -5.85 -10.55
CA GLY A 61 10.70 -6.73 -9.38
C GLY A 61 9.32 -7.26 -8.94
N LEU A 62 9.26 -7.84 -7.75
CA LEU A 62 8.00 -8.38 -7.22
C LEU A 62 7.15 -7.26 -6.59
N HIS A 63 5.93 -7.09 -7.09
CA HIS A 63 4.93 -6.18 -6.53
C HIS A 63 3.56 -6.87 -6.42
N ALA A 64 2.56 -6.17 -5.87
CA ALA A 64 1.28 -6.78 -5.46
C ALA A 64 0.56 -7.57 -6.57
N ARG A 65 0.63 -7.13 -7.83
CA ARG A 65 -0.04 -7.81 -8.95
C ARG A 65 0.55 -9.20 -9.27
N PRO A 66 1.83 -9.36 -9.63
CA PRO A 66 2.40 -10.69 -9.81
C PRO A 66 2.48 -11.47 -8.49
N ALA A 67 2.66 -10.81 -7.34
CA ALA A 67 2.63 -11.49 -6.05
C ALA A 67 1.25 -12.09 -5.72
N ALA A 68 0.15 -11.44 -6.11
CA ALA A 68 -1.19 -11.99 -5.99
C ALA A 68 -1.35 -13.29 -6.81
N LEU A 69 -0.76 -13.35 -8.01
CA LEU A 69 -0.75 -14.58 -8.82
C LEU A 69 0.06 -15.70 -8.14
N TRP A 70 1.16 -15.36 -7.48
CA TRP A 70 1.96 -16.33 -6.70
C TRP A 70 1.14 -16.89 -5.54
N VAL A 71 0.48 -16.01 -4.79
CA VAL A 71 -0.40 -16.39 -3.66
C VAL A 71 -1.56 -17.26 -4.13
N GLU A 72 -2.21 -16.89 -5.23
CA GLU A 72 -3.30 -17.68 -5.80
C GLU A 72 -2.84 -19.09 -6.19
N ALA A 73 -1.69 -19.20 -6.85
CA ALA A 73 -1.09 -20.50 -7.19
C ALA A 73 -0.71 -21.29 -5.93
N ALA A 74 -0.10 -20.65 -4.94
CA ALA A 74 0.33 -21.29 -3.70
C ALA A 74 -0.86 -21.82 -2.87
N ARG A 75 -1.97 -21.08 -2.82
CA ARG A 75 -3.19 -21.49 -2.10
C ARG A 75 -3.86 -22.73 -2.68
N ARG A 76 -3.63 -23.06 -3.95
CA ARG A 76 -4.12 -24.30 -4.58
C ARG A 76 -3.37 -25.55 -4.09
N SER A 77 -2.21 -25.39 -3.46
CA SER A 77 -1.44 -26.50 -2.90
C SER A 77 -1.76 -26.73 -1.42
N PRO A 78 -1.96 -27.99 -1.00
CA PRO A 78 -2.07 -28.33 0.42
C PRO A 78 -0.73 -28.26 1.16
N ALA A 79 0.41 -28.18 0.45
CA ALA A 79 1.73 -28.07 1.05
C ALA A 79 1.94 -26.70 1.72
N GLN A 80 2.85 -26.68 2.71
CA GLN A 80 3.47 -25.44 3.15
C GLN A 80 4.46 -25.01 2.06
N LEU A 81 4.30 -23.80 1.54
CA LEU A 81 5.15 -23.24 0.48
C LEU A 81 5.88 -22.01 1.00
N GLN A 82 7.16 -21.94 0.72
CA GLN A 82 8.04 -20.87 1.17
C GLN A 82 8.83 -20.31 -0.01
N VAL A 83 8.97 -18.99 -0.04
CA VAL A 83 9.82 -18.26 -0.97
C VAL A 83 10.93 -17.59 -0.19
N ARG A 84 12.19 -17.82 -0.58
CA ARG A 84 13.38 -17.29 0.11
C ARG A 84 14.26 -16.48 -0.84
N HIS A 85 14.81 -15.39 -0.32
CA HIS A 85 15.83 -14.58 -0.96
C HIS A 85 16.88 -14.14 0.07
N GLY A 86 18.13 -14.55 -0.15
CA GLY A 86 19.19 -14.41 0.85
C GLY A 86 18.83 -15.13 2.15
N GLY A 87 18.98 -14.45 3.29
CA GLY A 87 18.63 -14.96 4.61
C GLY A 87 17.15 -14.79 5.00
N ARG A 88 16.30 -14.21 4.13
CA ARG A 88 14.89 -13.92 4.44
C ARG A 88 13.97 -14.87 3.69
N ALA A 89 12.98 -15.42 4.37
CA ALA A 89 11.93 -16.23 3.78
C ALA A 89 10.54 -15.68 4.08
N ALA A 90 9.60 -16.00 3.20
CA ALA A 90 8.20 -15.63 3.30
C ALA A 90 7.32 -16.85 2.98
N ASP A 91 6.17 -16.94 3.65
CA ASP A 91 5.12 -17.86 3.24
C ASP A 91 4.57 -17.45 1.87
N ALA A 92 4.55 -18.37 0.91
CA ALA A 92 4.08 -18.12 -0.44
C ALA A 92 2.58 -17.81 -0.51
N LYS A 93 1.81 -18.10 0.55
CA LYS A 93 0.36 -17.84 0.66
C LYS A 93 0.06 -16.48 1.29
N ASN A 94 1.07 -15.76 1.80
CA ASN A 94 0.93 -14.45 2.42
C ASN A 94 1.53 -13.35 1.54
N LEU A 95 0.65 -12.52 0.97
CA LEU A 95 1.01 -11.48 0.01
C LEU A 95 1.99 -10.46 0.61
N ILE A 96 1.73 -9.99 1.83
CA ILE A 96 2.54 -8.97 2.50
C ILE A 96 3.93 -9.53 2.81
N SER A 97 4.02 -10.77 3.28
CA SER A 97 5.30 -11.44 3.55
C SER A 97 6.14 -11.60 2.28
N LEU A 98 5.52 -11.93 1.14
CA LEU A 98 6.21 -11.94 -0.16
C LEU A 98 6.74 -10.55 -0.57
N LEU A 99 5.93 -9.50 -0.40
CA LEU A 99 6.36 -8.12 -0.70
C LEU A 99 7.50 -7.67 0.24
N GLN A 100 7.55 -8.20 1.46
CA GLN A 100 8.60 -7.90 2.43
C GLN A 100 9.96 -8.53 2.08
N LEU A 101 10.04 -9.44 1.10
CA LEU A 101 11.31 -9.91 0.55
C LEU A 101 11.99 -8.86 -0.33
N GLY A 102 11.22 -7.91 -0.86
CA GLY A 102 11.72 -6.79 -1.66
C GLY A 102 12.47 -7.18 -2.93
N LEU A 103 12.05 -8.28 -3.57
CA LEU A 103 12.71 -8.88 -4.74
C LEU A 103 12.79 -7.91 -5.92
N ARG A 104 13.96 -7.84 -6.53
CA ARG A 104 14.32 -7.03 -7.70
C ARG A 104 14.60 -7.93 -8.90
N GLN A 105 14.57 -7.33 -10.09
CA GLN A 105 14.96 -8.04 -11.30
C GLN A 105 16.39 -8.59 -11.16
N GLY A 106 16.57 -9.86 -11.51
CA GLY A 106 17.84 -10.57 -11.43
C GLY A 106 18.08 -11.30 -10.10
N ASP A 107 17.26 -11.06 -9.07
CA ASP A 107 17.38 -11.74 -7.78
C ASP A 107 17.14 -13.25 -7.95
N LEU A 108 17.96 -14.04 -7.25
CA LEU A 108 17.81 -15.48 -7.18
C LEU A 108 16.82 -15.83 -6.07
N VAL A 109 15.74 -16.50 -6.43
CA VAL A 109 14.65 -16.86 -5.53
C VAL A 109 14.62 -18.36 -5.37
N ALA A 110 14.66 -18.84 -4.13
CA ALA A 110 14.45 -20.24 -3.81
C ALA A 110 12.97 -20.46 -3.43
N VAL A 111 12.32 -21.40 -4.11
CA VAL A 111 10.97 -21.86 -3.77
C VAL A 111 11.10 -23.23 -3.14
N SER A 112 10.60 -23.37 -1.92
CA SER A 112 10.64 -24.64 -1.21
C SER A 112 9.28 -25.03 -0.64
N ALA A 113 9.08 -26.33 -0.41
CA ALA A 113 7.83 -26.86 0.13
C ALA A 113 8.03 -28.02 1.10
N ARG A 114 7.08 -28.16 2.03
CA ARG A 114 6.95 -29.29 2.96
C ARG A 114 5.51 -29.79 3.00
N GLY A 115 5.35 -31.11 3.12
CA GLY A 115 4.05 -31.75 3.33
C GLY A 115 3.45 -32.38 2.07
N PRO A 116 2.13 -32.65 2.06
CA PRO A 116 1.47 -33.37 0.98
C PRO A 116 1.65 -32.65 -0.37
N GLN A 117 2.07 -33.38 -1.40
CA GLN A 117 2.26 -32.84 -2.75
C GLN A 117 3.28 -31.68 -2.83
N ALA A 118 4.31 -31.67 -1.96
CA ALA A 118 5.35 -30.64 -1.94
C ALA A 118 6.00 -30.40 -3.32
N GLU A 119 6.41 -31.46 -4.02
CA GLU A 119 7.01 -31.35 -5.37
C GLU A 119 6.06 -30.71 -6.40
N GLU A 120 4.78 -31.11 -6.38
CA GLU A 120 3.77 -30.51 -7.25
C GLU A 120 3.56 -29.04 -6.90
N GLY A 121 3.50 -28.71 -5.61
CA GLY A 121 3.35 -27.34 -5.12
C GLY A 121 4.47 -26.41 -5.61
N VAL A 122 5.74 -26.83 -5.49
CA VAL A 122 6.89 -26.06 -6.00
C VAL A 122 6.77 -25.88 -7.52
N ARG A 123 6.44 -26.94 -8.26
CA ARG A 123 6.36 -26.90 -9.73
C ARG A 123 5.24 -25.98 -10.21
N GLN A 124 4.06 -26.04 -9.61
CA GLN A 124 2.91 -25.19 -9.96
C GLN A 124 3.19 -23.73 -9.62
N LEU A 125 3.79 -23.45 -8.47
CA LEU A 125 4.17 -22.09 -8.10
C LEU A 125 5.20 -21.51 -9.09
N LEU A 126 6.27 -22.25 -9.40
CA LEU A 126 7.27 -21.81 -10.38
C LEU A 126 6.68 -21.62 -11.78
N LYS A 127 5.72 -22.46 -12.18
CA LYS A 127 4.99 -22.28 -13.44
C LYS A 127 4.23 -20.95 -13.45
N ALA A 128 3.46 -20.65 -12.41
CA ALA A 128 2.71 -19.39 -12.30
C ALA A 128 3.65 -18.17 -12.28
N MET A 129 4.78 -18.27 -11.58
CA MET A 129 5.82 -17.23 -11.55
C MET A 129 6.36 -16.94 -12.97
N ARG A 130 6.67 -17.97 -13.75
CA ARG A 130 7.17 -17.85 -15.13
C ARG A 130 6.09 -17.33 -16.09
N GLU A 131 4.85 -17.79 -15.96
CA GLU A 131 3.73 -17.32 -16.81
C GLU A 131 3.40 -15.84 -16.59
N ALA A 132 3.52 -15.35 -15.35
CA ALA A 132 3.33 -13.93 -15.04
C ALA A 132 4.42 -13.02 -15.68
N SER A 133 5.60 -13.57 -16.00
CA SER A 133 6.72 -12.80 -16.58
C SER A 133 6.33 -12.10 -17.88
N LEU A 134 5.68 -12.82 -18.80
CA LEU A 134 5.27 -12.24 -20.09
C LEU A 134 4.32 -11.06 -19.92
N ALA A 135 3.36 -11.17 -18.98
CA ALA A 135 2.41 -10.11 -18.70
C ALA A 135 3.10 -8.88 -18.11
N GLU A 136 4.06 -9.06 -17.20
CA GLU A 136 4.84 -7.96 -16.60
C GLU A 136 5.76 -7.28 -17.62
N GLN A 137 6.44 -8.05 -18.48
CA GLN A 137 7.28 -7.51 -19.55
C GLN A 137 6.44 -6.72 -20.56
N THR A 138 5.27 -7.24 -20.94
CA THR A 138 4.35 -6.56 -21.86
C THR A 138 3.84 -5.25 -21.26
N ALA A 139 3.42 -5.26 -19.98
CA ALA A 139 2.96 -4.06 -19.30
C ALA A 139 4.07 -3.00 -19.20
N ALA A 140 5.30 -3.41 -18.87
CA ALA A 140 6.46 -2.53 -18.83
C ALA A 140 6.79 -1.93 -20.21
N ALA A 141 6.72 -2.73 -21.28
CA ALA A 141 6.95 -2.27 -22.64
C ALA A 141 5.90 -1.24 -23.10
N ILE A 142 4.61 -1.51 -22.85
CA ILE A 142 3.52 -0.56 -23.15
C ILE A 142 3.73 0.75 -22.40
N ALA A 143 4.12 0.65 -21.13
CA ALA A 143 4.35 1.81 -20.28
C ALA A 143 5.55 2.65 -20.76
N ALA A 144 6.64 2.00 -21.15
CA ALA A 144 7.81 2.65 -21.75
C ALA A 144 7.47 3.32 -23.09
N GLN A 145 6.67 2.68 -23.94
CA GLN A 145 6.23 3.25 -25.21
C GLN A 145 5.34 4.48 -25.02
N ARG A 146 4.44 4.47 -24.03
CA ARG A 146 3.65 5.65 -23.65
C ARG A 146 4.52 6.78 -23.13
N ALA A 147 5.55 6.48 -22.34
CA ALA A 147 6.49 7.47 -21.84
C ALA A 147 7.31 8.10 -22.99
N ALA A 148 7.77 7.29 -23.95
CA ALA A 148 8.51 7.76 -25.12
C ALA A 148 7.63 8.60 -26.09
N GLY A 149 6.35 8.25 -26.21
CA GLY A 149 5.37 8.97 -27.04
C GLY A 149 4.78 10.24 -26.40
N ALA A 150 5.09 10.52 -25.14
CA ALA A 150 4.64 11.74 -24.47
C ALA A 150 5.32 12.96 -25.12
N ARG A 151 4.61 13.61 -26.04
CA ARG A 151 5.07 14.83 -26.73
C ARG A 151 5.43 15.89 -25.69
N LYS A 152 6.67 16.39 -25.71
CA LYS A 152 7.03 17.66 -25.08
C LYS A 152 6.26 18.76 -25.80
N THR A 153 5.07 19.09 -25.31
CA THR A 153 4.38 20.29 -25.77
C THR A 153 5.20 21.50 -25.34
N ALA A 154 5.42 22.44 -26.26
CA ALA A 154 5.92 23.76 -25.88
C ALA A 154 4.84 24.39 -25.00
N GLY A 155 5.00 24.24 -23.69
CA GLY A 155 4.05 24.74 -22.70
C GLY A 155 4.05 26.26 -22.68
N TRP A 156 3.00 26.83 -22.09
CA TRP A 156 2.96 28.23 -21.71
C TRP A 156 4.19 28.57 -20.86
N GLN A 157 4.94 29.59 -21.25
CA GLN A 157 6.05 30.12 -20.47
C GLN A 157 5.57 31.38 -19.74
N PRO A 158 5.63 31.42 -18.40
CA PRO A 158 5.28 32.63 -17.67
C PRO A 158 6.23 33.77 -18.04
N ALA A 159 5.68 34.98 -18.12
CA ALA A 159 6.50 36.18 -18.21
C ALA A 159 7.19 36.43 -16.86
N GLY A 160 8.52 36.56 -16.88
CA GLY A 160 9.33 36.85 -15.69
C GLY A 160 9.75 35.62 -14.88
N SER A 161 10.44 35.87 -13.77
CA SER A 161 10.99 34.85 -12.86
C SER A 161 9.98 34.48 -11.77
N LEU A 162 8.94 33.73 -12.15
CA LEU A 162 8.03 33.13 -11.15
C LEU A 162 8.73 32.02 -10.36
N ILE A 163 8.32 31.84 -9.11
CA ILE A 163 8.72 30.67 -8.31
C ILE A 163 8.09 29.43 -8.94
N SER A 164 8.90 28.57 -9.55
CA SER A 164 8.47 27.32 -10.14
C SER A 164 8.89 26.14 -9.27
N LEU A 165 7.93 25.26 -8.94
CA LEU A 165 8.22 23.96 -8.34
C LEU A 165 8.22 22.89 -9.45
N PRO A 166 9.38 22.32 -9.81
CA PRO A 166 9.43 21.32 -10.85
C PRO A 166 8.83 19.98 -10.34
N GLY A 167 8.02 19.33 -11.17
CA GLY A 167 7.36 18.07 -10.84
C GLY A 167 7.22 17.13 -12.04
N ILE A 168 6.62 15.97 -11.83
CA ILE A 168 6.29 15.00 -12.89
C ILE A 168 4.87 15.25 -13.36
N ALA A 169 4.70 15.58 -14.64
CA ALA A 169 3.39 15.85 -15.23
C ALA A 169 2.56 14.57 -15.35
N ALA A 170 1.45 14.50 -14.60
CA ALA A 170 0.50 13.41 -14.64
C ALA A 170 -0.46 13.51 -15.83
N SER A 171 -0.96 14.72 -16.05
CA SER A 171 -1.91 15.07 -17.09
C SER A 171 -1.46 16.39 -17.71
N PRO A 172 -1.54 16.55 -19.04
CA PRO A 172 -1.30 17.83 -19.68
C PRO A 172 -2.42 18.82 -19.30
N GLY A 173 -2.08 20.10 -19.23
CA GLY A 173 -3.03 21.20 -18.99
C GLY A 173 -2.41 22.39 -18.27
N LEU A 174 -3.14 23.50 -18.25
CA LEU A 174 -2.86 24.68 -17.42
C LEU A 174 -4.11 24.94 -16.58
N ALA A 175 -3.95 25.01 -15.26
CA ALA A 175 -5.02 25.34 -14.33
C ALA A 175 -4.59 26.53 -13.47
N ILE A 176 -5.51 27.48 -13.28
CA ILE A 176 -5.33 28.66 -12.44
C ILE A 176 -6.47 28.64 -11.43
N GLY A 177 -6.16 28.79 -10.16
CA GLY A 177 -7.15 28.62 -9.11
C GLY A 177 -6.60 28.86 -7.71
N THR A 178 -7.47 28.74 -6.72
CA THR A 178 -7.15 28.93 -5.31
C THR A 178 -6.50 27.67 -4.76
N VAL A 179 -5.32 27.81 -4.14
CA VAL A 179 -4.61 26.68 -3.53
C VAL A 179 -5.30 26.27 -2.23
N ARG A 180 -5.62 24.99 -2.10
CA ARG A 180 -6.03 24.36 -0.84
C ARG A 180 -5.06 23.25 -0.49
N VAL A 181 -4.44 23.31 0.69
CA VAL A 181 -3.55 22.26 1.17
C VAL A 181 -4.35 21.26 1.99
N LEU A 182 -4.39 20.01 1.54
CA LEU A 182 -4.87 18.88 2.32
C LEU A 182 -3.74 18.44 3.25
N ALA A 183 -3.85 18.81 4.52
CA ALA A 183 -2.95 18.32 5.54
C ALA A 183 -3.24 16.83 5.77
N GLY A 184 -2.22 15.99 5.70
CA GLY A 184 -2.33 14.59 6.09
C GLY A 184 -2.43 14.49 7.60
N GLU A 185 -3.64 14.67 8.15
CA GLU A 185 -3.86 14.40 9.57
C GLU A 185 -3.74 12.89 9.80
N ARG A 186 -2.97 12.51 10.83
CA ARG A 186 -2.96 11.12 11.30
C ARG A 186 -4.34 10.84 11.86
N LEU A 187 -5.05 9.92 11.21
CA LEU A 187 -6.35 9.46 11.68
C LEU A 187 -6.21 8.94 13.12
N GLN A 188 -6.86 9.61 14.05
CA GLN A 188 -6.88 9.18 15.45
C GLN A 188 -8.03 8.20 15.64
N VAL A 189 -7.69 6.92 15.76
CA VAL A 189 -8.66 5.86 16.00
C VAL A 189 -8.79 5.66 17.52
N PRO A 190 -9.97 5.87 18.11
CA PRO A 190 -10.15 5.64 19.55
C PRO A 190 -10.03 4.17 19.88
N ASP A 191 -9.32 3.85 20.96
CA ASP A 191 -9.23 2.48 21.48
C ASP A 191 -10.44 2.20 22.39
N ARG A 192 -11.42 1.47 21.87
CA ARG A 192 -12.66 1.10 22.55
C ARG A 192 -12.77 -0.42 22.61
N PRO A 193 -12.32 -1.06 23.70
CA PRO A 193 -12.35 -2.51 23.83
C PRO A 193 -13.76 -3.08 23.69
N VAL A 194 -13.86 -4.21 22.99
CA VAL A 194 -15.08 -5.01 22.82
C VAL A 194 -14.76 -6.49 23.09
N SER A 195 -15.77 -7.35 23.17
CA SER A 195 -15.50 -8.79 23.28
C SER A 195 -14.79 -9.29 22.01
N LEU A 196 -13.96 -10.33 22.14
CA LEU A 196 -13.24 -10.89 20.98
C LEU A 196 -14.21 -11.43 19.91
N ALA A 197 -15.34 -11.99 20.33
CA ALA A 197 -16.38 -12.47 19.43
C ALA A 197 -16.97 -11.31 18.62
N ASP A 198 -17.45 -10.25 19.29
CA ASP A 198 -18.03 -9.08 18.62
C ASP A 198 -17.00 -8.39 17.71
N GLY A 199 -15.76 -8.24 18.19
CA GLY A 199 -14.67 -7.66 17.40
C GLY A 199 -14.34 -8.49 16.15
N GLY A 200 -14.31 -9.81 16.29
CA GLY A 200 -14.09 -10.74 15.19
C GLY A 200 -15.20 -10.67 14.12
N ASP A 201 -16.46 -10.68 14.54
CA ASP A 201 -17.62 -10.62 13.64
C ASP A 201 -17.65 -9.28 12.87
N ARG A 202 -17.48 -8.16 13.58
CA ARG A 202 -17.43 -6.81 12.97
C ARG A 202 -16.28 -6.69 11.97
N LEU A 203 -15.10 -7.22 12.31
CA LEU A 203 -13.96 -7.21 11.39
C LEU A 203 -14.24 -8.08 10.16
N HIS A 204 -14.83 -9.24 10.34
CA HIS A 204 -15.20 -10.13 9.23
C HIS A 204 -16.19 -9.46 8.26
N GLU A 205 -17.24 -8.83 8.79
CA GLU A 205 -18.23 -8.09 8.01
C GLU A 205 -17.60 -6.90 7.26
N ALA A 206 -16.79 -6.09 7.93
CA ALA A 206 -16.12 -4.95 7.31
C ALA A 206 -15.14 -5.37 6.20
N LEU A 207 -14.41 -6.47 6.40
CA LEU A 207 -13.55 -7.06 5.37
C LEU A 207 -14.38 -7.55 4.18
N ALA A 208 -15.52 -8.20 4.41
CA ALA A 208 -16.40 -8.68 3.35
C ALA A 208 -16.99 -7.52 2.53
N ALA A 209 -17.50 -6.49 3.20
CA ALA A 209 -18.04 -5.29 2.56
C ALA A 209 -16.97 -4.56 1.72
N THR A 210 -15.75 -4.41 2.26
CA THR A 210 -14.65 -3.76 1.53
C THR A 210 -14.23 -4.56 0.30
N ARG A 211 -14.15 -5.90 0.40
CA ARG A 211 -13.85 -6.76 -0.75
C ARG A 211 -14.90 -6.63 -1.85
N GLN A 212 -16.19 -6.62 -1.49
CA GLN A 212 -17.27 -6.43 -2.44
C GLN A 212 -17.15 -5.06 -3.14
N GLN A 213 -16.92 -4.00 -2.36
CA GLN A 213 -16.73 -2.65 -2.90
C GLN A 213 -15.56 -2.58 -3.90
N LEU A 214 -14.43 -3.22 -3.60
CA LEU A 214 -13.28 -3.27 -4.50
C LEU A 214 -13.54 -4.09 -5.77
N ALA A 215 -14.33 -5.16 -5.67
CA ALA A 215 -14.73 -5.95 -6.83
C ALA A 215 -15.61 -5.15 -7.79
N GLU A 216 -16.62 -4.45 -7.27
CA GLU A 216 -17.49 -3.56 -8.05
C GLU A 216 -16.69 -2.44 -8.74
N LEU A 217 -15.71 -1.87 -8.03
CA LEU A 217 -14.81 -0.86 -8.58
C LEU A 217 -13.87 -1.43 -9.67
N ALA A 218 -13.39 -2.66 -9.49
CA ALA A 218 -12.61 -3.37 -10.51
C ALA A 218 -13.43 -3.61 -11.78
N ASP A 219 -14.68 -4.05 -11.65
CA ASP A 219 -15.54 -4.38 -12.79
C ASP A 219 -15.96 -3.13 -13.58
N SER A 220 -16.35 -2.06 -12.88
CA SER A 220 -16.64 -0.76 -13.52
C SER A 220 -15.42 -0.15 -14.21
N THR A 221 -14.24 -0.28 -13.59
CA THR A 221 -12.97 0.16 -14.19
C THR A 221 -12.61 -0.69 -15.41
N GLN A 222 -12.84 -2.01 -15.36
CA GLN A 222 -12.58 -2.89 -16.49
C GLN A 222 -13.43 -2.51 -17.70
N ALA A 223 -14.71 -2.19 -17.48
CA ALA A 223 -15.62 -1.76 -18.54
C ALA A 223 -15.20 -0.43 -19.19
N THR A 224 -14.61 0.49 -18.42
CA THR A 224 -14.33 1.86 -18.87
C THR A 224 -12.88 2.08 -19.35
N LEU A 225 -11.91 1.49 -18.65
CA LEU A 225 -10.47 1.75 -18.80
C LEU A 225 -9.66 0.48 -19.14
N GLY A 226 -10.28 -0.71 -19.07
CA GLY A 226 -9.70 -1.98 -19.46
C GLY A 226 -9.05 -2.78 -18.30
N ALA A 227 -8.64 -4.02 -18.61
CA ALA A 227 -8.21 -5.01 -17.62
C ALA A 227 -6.94 -4.62 -16.83
N GLY A 228 -6.05 -3.82 -17.43
CA GLY A 228 -4.80 -3.38 -16.78
C GLY A 228 -5.05 -2.48 -15.57
N GLU A 229 -5.95 -1.50 -15.69
CA GLU A 229 -6.31 -0.58 -14.62
C GLU A 229 -7.18 -1.27 -13.55
N ALA A 230 -8.10 -2.15 -13.97
CA ALA A 230 -8.90 -2.97 -13.06
C ALA A 230 -8.05 -3.90 -12.17
N GLY A 231 -6.89 -4.34 -12.67
CA GLY A 231 -5.95 -5.16 -11.93
C GLY A 231 -5.40 -4.50 -10.66
N ILE A 232 -5.45 -3.16 -10.55
CA ILE A 232 -5.04 -2.42 -9.35
C ILE A 232 -5.97 -2.77 -8.17
N PHE A 233 -7.29 -2.67 -8.38
CA PHE A 233 -8.29 -2.93 -7.33
C PHE A 233 -8.31 -4.40 -6.92
N ARG A 234 -8.12 -5.32 -7.88
CA ARG A 234 -7.99 -6.76 -7.58
C ARG A 234 -6.77 -7.04 -6.70
N ALA A 235 -5.63 -6.43 -7.00
CA ALA A 235 -4.44 -6.58 -6.16
C ALA A 235 -4.63 -5.97 -4.77
N GLN A 236 -5.36 -4.84 -4.65
CA GLN A 236 -5.70 -4.25 -3.35
C GLN A 236 -6.63 -5.17 -2.53
N ALA A 237 -7.59 -5.84 -3.18
CA ALA A 237 -8.46 -6.81 -2.51
C ALA A 237 -7.69 -8.00 -1.95
N GLU A 238 -6.64 -8.47 -2.64
CA GLU A 238 -5.80 -9.56 -2.13
C GLU A 238 -4.99 -9.20 -0.88
N LEU A 239 -4.66 -7.91 -0.66
CA LEU A 239 -4.03 -7.47 0.59
C LEU A 239 -4.91 -7.75 1.81
N LEU A 240 -6.24 -7.73 1.65
CA LEU A 240 -7.20 -8.02 2.73
C LEU A 240 -7.31 -9.50 3.06
N ASN A 241 -6.79 -10.38 2.20
CA ASN A 241 -6.75 -11.83 2.43
C ASN A 241 -5.44 -12.27 3.08
N ASP A 242 -4.57 -11.33 3.47
CA ASP A 242 -3.29 -11.65 4.08
C ASP A 242 -3.48 -12.14 5.52
N THR A 243 -3.05 -13.39 5.78
CA THR A 243 -3.23 -14.03 7.09
C THR A 243 -2.46 -13.29 8.17
N ASP A 244 -1.27 -12.75 7.87
CA ASP A 244 -0.45 -12.07 8.88
C ASP A 244 -1.12 -10.77 9.34
N LEU A 245 -1.77 -10.04 8.43
CA LEU A 245 -2.59 -8.86 8.77
C LEU A 245 -3.78 -9.21 9.68
N ILE A 246 -4.51 -10.28 9.33
CA ILE A 246 -5.66 -10.74 10.12
C ILE A 246 -5.20 -11.24 11.50
N THR A 247 -4.16 -12.08 11.54
CA THR A 247 -3.59 -12.62 12.77
C THR A 247 -3.09 -11.52 13.68
N LEU A 248 -2.37 -10.52 13.16
CA LEU A 248 -1.90 -9.39 13.95
C LEU A 248 -3.06 -8.57 14.53
N SER A 249 -4.13 -8.36 13.75
CA SER A 249 -5.35 -7.68 14.22
C SER A 249 -6.01 -8.45 15.37
N CYS A 250 -6.16 -9.77 15.21
CA CYS A 250 -6.71 -10.64 16.26
C CYS A 250 -5.84 -10.66 17.52
N GLN A 251 -4.52 -10.72 17.40
CA GLN A 251 -3.60 -10.68 18.54
C GLN A 251 -3.74 -9.39 19.35
N LEU A 252 -3.93 -8.24 18.70
CA LEU A 252 -4.16 -6.96 19.37
C LEU A 252 -5.51 -6.93 20.09
N MET A 253 -6.57 -7.49 19.51
CA MET A 253 -7.87 -7.62 20.19
C MET A 253 -7.79 -8.54 21.41
N VAL A 254 -7.09 -9.68 21.30
CA VAL A 254 -6.83 -10.59 22.44
C VAL A 254 -6.05 -9.88 23.56
N ALA A 255 -5.19 -8.92 23.21
CA ALA A 255 -4.47 -8.09 24.18
C ALA A 255 -5.35 -7.02 24.87
N GLY A 256 -6.65 -6.95 24.53
CA GLY A 256 -7.64 -6.07 25.18
C GLY A 256 -7.92 -4.77 24.45
N HIS A 257 -7.56 -4.65 23.17
CA HIS A 257 -7.80 -3.45 22.36
C HIS A 257 -9.10 -3.56 21.53
N GLY A 258 -9.67 -2.42 21.17
CA GLY A 258 -10.83 -2.33 20.26
C GLY A 258 -10.52 -2.78 18.82
N VAL A 259 -11.56 -3.17 18.07
CA VAL A 259 -11.41 -3.72 16.71
C VAL A 259 -10.88 -2.68 15.72
N GLU A 260 -11.40 -1.46 15.76
CA GLU A 260 -11.00 -0.34 14.91
C GLU A 260 -9.52 -0.01 15.11
N TRP A 261 -9.11 0.10 16.38
CA TRP A 261 -7.74 0.40 16.76
C TRP A 261 -6.79 -0.74 16.40
N SER A 262 -7.18 -1.99 16.69
CA SER A 262 -6.38 -3.18 16.40
C SER A 262 -6.11 -3.33 14.91
N TRP A 263 -7.15 -3.17 14.08
CA TRP A 263 -7.03 -3.17 12.63
C TRP A 263 -6.11 -2.06 12.14
N HIS A 264 -6.34 -0.81 12.57
CA HIS A 264 -5.53 0.33 12.16
C HIS A 264 -4.05 0.15 12.51
N GLN A 265 -3.75 -0.34 13.70
CA GLN A 265 -2.38 -0.62 14.14
C GLN A 265 -1.72 -1.75 13.36
N ALA A 266 -2.46 -2.82 13.04
CA ALA A 266 -1.94 -3.91 12.23
C ALA A 266 -1.55 -3.42 10.82
N VAL A 267 -2.44 -2.63 10.19
CA VAL A 267 -2.19 -1.99 8.89
C VAL A 267 -0.95 -1.10 8.93
N GLU A 268 -0.85 -0.18 9.89
CA GLU A 268 0.28 0.76 9.97
C GLU A 268 1.60 0.03 10.21
N ARG A 269 1.64 -0.94 11.13
CA ARG A 269 2.87 -1.74 11.40
C ARG A 269 3.35 -2.49 10.17
N LEU A 270 2.44 -3.09 9.39
CA LEU A 270 2.81 -3.81 8.17
C LEU A 270 3.21 -2.84 7.05
N ALA A 271 2.51 -1.72 6.89
CA ALA A 271 2.86 -0.69 5.90
C ALA A 271 4.22 -0.04 6.18
N GLU A 272 4.55 0.21 7.45
CA GLU A 272 5.87 0.68 7.89
C GLU A 272 6.98 -0.32 7.54
N LYS A 273 6.77 -1.62 7.83
CA LYS A 273 7.72 -2.68 7.45
C LYS A 273 7.97 -2.73 5.95
N ILE A 274 6.92 -2.63 5.13
CA ILE A 274 7.05 -2.60 3.66
C ILE A 274 7.80 -1.34 3.21
N SER A 275 7.49 -0.17 3.79
CA SER A 275 8.12 1.11 3.44
C SER A 275 9.61 1.14 3.78
N ALA A 276 10.00 0.51 4.90
CA ALA A 276 11.38 0.48 5.39
C ALA A 276 12.35 -0.24 4.44
N LEU A 277 11.86 -1.04 3.48
CA LEU A 277 12.68 -1.75 2.49
C LEU A 277 13.25 -0.82 1.40
N GLY A 278 12.88 0.46 1.39
CA GLY A 278 13.56 1.50 0.61
C GLY A 278 13.40 1.40 -0.91
N ASN A 279 12.43 0.64 -1.41
CA ASN A 279 12.12 0.54 -2.85
C ASN A 279 10.89 1.40 -3.20
N PRO A 280 10.96 2.32 -4.19
CA PRO A 280 9.83 3.15 -4.62
C PRO A 280 8.54 2.38 -4.95
N LEU A 281 8.65 1.17 -5.49
CA LEU A 281 7.48 0.33 -5.79
C LEU A 281 6.84 -0.24 -4.53
N LEU A 282 7.63 -0.63 -3.54
CA LEU A 282 7.13 -1.10 -2.24
C LEU A 282 6.53 0.06 -1.43
N ALA A 283 7.10 1.26 -1.51
CA ALA A 283 6.51 2.45 -0.91
C ALA A 283 5.08 2.71 -1.45
N ALA A 284 4.89 2.58 -2.77
CA ALA A 284 3.56 2.65 -3.37
C ALA A 284 2.62 1.54 -2.84
N ARG A 285 3.13 0.36 -2.51
CA ARG A 285 2.33 -0.73 -1.91
C ARG A 285 2.00 -0.53 -0.44
N ALA A 286 2.89 0.08 0.33
CA ALA A 286 2.56 0.50 1.68
C ALA A 286 1.44 1.55 1.67
N ALA A 287 1.44 2.46 0.70
CA ALA A 287 0.34 3.40 0.49
C ALA A 287 -0.97 2.67 0.10
N ASP A 288 -0.91 1.68 -0.79
CA ASP A 288 -2.08 0.85 -1.14
C ASP A 288 -2.64 0.09 0.07
N LEU A 289 -1.77 -0.45 0.93
CA LEU A 289 -2.19 -1.14 2.16
C LEU A 289 -2.88 -0.19 3.14
N ARG A 290 -2.36 1.04 3.30
CA ARG A 290 -3.02 2.06 4.13
C ARG A 290 -4.36 2.48 3.54
N ASP A 291 -4.45 2.63 2.22
CA ASP A 291 -5.68 2.99 1.53
C ASP A 291 -6.78 1.94 1.76
N VAL A 292 -6.47 0.67 1.51
CA VAL A 292 -7.44 -0.41 1.74
C VAL A 292 -7.76 -0.60 3.22
N GLY A 293 -6.77 -0.40 4.09
CA GLY A 293 -6.93 -0.41 5.54
C GLY A 293 -7.92 0.66 6.02
N ARG A 294 -7.84 1.87 5.48
CA ARG A 294 -8.80 2.95 5.76
C ARG A 294 -10.22 2.61 5.31
N ARG A 295 -10.39 1.98 4.15
CA ARG A 295 -11.72 1.54 3.68
C ARG A 295 -12.38 0.57 4.66
N VAL A 296 -11.65 -0.45 5.12
CA VAL A 296 -12.15 -1.39 6.14
C VAL A 296 -12.49 -0.65 7.43
N LEU A 297 -11.62 0.26 7.87
CA LEU A 297 -11.83 1.06 9.07
C LEU A 297 -13.11 1.92 8.98
N PHE A 298 -13.44 2.42 7.80
CA PHE A 298 -14.66 3.20 7.57
C PHE A 298 -15.93 2.34 7.54
N HIS A 299 -15.83 1.06 7.15
CA HIS A 299 -16.93 0.10 7.34
C HIS A 299 -17.11 -0.27 8.82
N LEU A 300 -16.01 -0.33 9.59
CA LEU A 300 -16.07 -0.58 11.04
C LEU A 300 -16.68 0.58 11.82
N ASP A 301 -16.28 1.81 11.49
CA ASP A 301 -16.78 3.05 12.08
C ASP A 301 -16.90 4.14 11.01
N PRO A 302 -18.12 4.38 10.47
CA PRO A 302 -18.36 5.42 9.49
C PRO A 302 -18.03 6.83 9.98
N ALA A 303 -18.00 7.07 11.30
CA ALA A 303 -17.64 8.39 11.85
C ALA A 303 -16.15 8.71 11.62
N LEU A 304 -15.30 7.72 11.34
CA LEU A 304 -13.88 7.90 11.04
C LEU A 304 -13.60 8.37 9.60
N GLN A 305 -14.59 8.39 8.69
CA GLN A 305 -14.42 8.92 7.32
C GLN A 305 -13.99 10.38 7.28
N GLY A 306 -13.99 11.06 8.43
CA GLY A 306 -13.78 12.49 8.53
C GLY A 306 -15.01 13.24 8.01
N SER A 307 -15.18 14.47 8.48
CA SER A 307 -15.98 15.41 7.69
C SER A 307 -15.22 15.60 6.38
N ALA A 308 -15.86 15.36 5.24
CA ALA A 308 -15.30 15.69 3.94
C ALA A 308 -14.63 17.07 4.02
N PRO A 309 -13.42 17.27 3.45
CA PRO A 309 -12.71 18.53 3.57
C PRO A 309 -13.67 19.67 3.27
N ALA A 310 -13.85 20.54 4.27
CA ALA A 310 -14.83 21.63 4.25
C ALA A 310 -14.94 22.21 2.85
N GLU A 311 -16.13 22.06 2.24
CA GLU A 311 -16.48 22.31 0.84
C GLU A 311 -15.38 23.05 0.06
N PHE A 312 -14.80 22.38 -0.94
CA PHE A 312 -13.85 23.05 -1.82
C PHE A 312 -14.52 24.30 -2.43
N GLY A 313 -13.82 25.43 -2.42
CA GLY A 313 -14.26 26.60 -3.17
C GLY A 313 -14.27 26.31 -4.67
N PRO A 314 -14.98 27.10 -5.50
CA PRO A 314 -14.83 27.01 -6.94
C PRO A 314 -13.37 27.24 -7.34
N ASP A 315 -12.96 26.60 -8.44
CA ASP A 315 -11.61 26.72 -9.01
C ASP A 315 -10.48 26.39 -8.03
N THR A 316 -10.61 25.28 -7.30
CA THR A 316 -9.60 24.83 -6.32
C THR A 316 -8.45 24.07 -6.99
N LEU A 317 -7.22 24.40 -6.62
CA LEU A 317 -6.02 23.61 -6.86
C LEU A 317 -5.63 22.89 -5.56
N LEU A 318 -5.70 21.56 -5.55
CA LEU A 318 -5.46 20.75 -4.36
C LEU A 318 -3.96 20.42 -4.23
N LEU A 319 -3.36 20.76 -3.10
CA LEU A 319 -2.00 20.33 -2.73
C LEU A 319 -2.07 19.31 -1.60
N ALA A 320 -1.40 18.17 -1.74
CA ALA A 320 -1.33 17.17 -0.67
C ALA A 320 0.06 16.56 -0.56
N ALA A 321 0.35 15.88 0.56
CA ALA A 321 1.57 15.09 0.66
C ALA A 321 1.50 13.85 -0.27
N ASP A 322 0.38 13.14 -0.25
CA ASP A 322 0.05 12.04 -1.15
C ASP A 322 -1.48 11.99 -1.29
N LEU A 323 -1.98 11.37 -2.34
CA LEU A 323 -3.42 11.13 -2.52
C LEU A 323 -3.64 9.67 -2.88
N SER A 324 -4.45 8.98 -2.08
CA SER A 324 -4.81 7.60 -2.36
C SER A 324 -5.85 7.53 -3.51
N PRO A 325 -6.02 6.36 -4.15
CA PRO A 325 -7.11 6.14 -5.09
C PRO A 325 -8.49 6.50 -4.49
N SER A 326 -8.71 6.19 -3.21
CA SER A 326 -9.94 6.56 -2.49
C SER A 326 -10.11 8.07 -2.37
N ASP A 327 -9.04 8.79 -1.99
CA ASP A 327 -9.07 10.26 -1.87
C ASP A 327 -9.45 10.86 -3.23
N THR A 328 -8.78 10.44 -4.31
CA THR A 328 -9.03 10.97 -5.66
C THR A 328 -10.42 10.64 -6.20
N ALA A 329 -10.97 9.48 -5.86
CA ALA A 329 -12.31 9.08 -6.30
C ALA A 329 -13.43 9.90 -5.63
N SER A 330 -13.16 10.44 -4.44
CA SER A 330 -14.12 11.26 -3.68
C SER A 330 -14.10 12.75 -4.03
N LEU A 331 -13.17 13.20 -4.89
CA LEU A 331 -13.02 14.61 -5.24
C LEU A 331 -14.18 15.12 -6.10
N ASP A 332 -14.74 16.27 -5.72
CA ASP A 332 -15.71 17.00 -6.55
C ASP A 332 -15.01 17.66 -7.75
N LEU A 333 -15.13 17.01 -8.91
CA LEU A 333 -14.54 17.44 -10.17
C LEU A 333 -15.12 18.76 -10.71
N SER A 334 -16.27 19.22 -10.18
CA SER A 334 -16.82 20.53 -10.54
C SER A 334 -15.99 21.67 -9.93
N ARG A 335 -15.40 21.44 -8.76
CA ARG A 335 -14.67 22.43 -7.95
C ARG A 335 -13.16 22.29 -8.07
N VAL A 336 -12.63 21.07 -8.08
CA VAL A 336 -11.18 20.81 -8.16
C VAL A 336 -10.73 20.85 -9.63
N LYS A 337 -9.90 21.84 -9.98
CA LYS A 337 -9.38 22.06 -11.35
C LYS A 337 -7.99 21.50 -11.57
N GLY A 338 -7.27 21.18 -10.50
CA GLY A 338 -5.93 20.61 -10.57
C GLY A 338 -5.49 20.04 -9.22
N LEU A 339 -4.48 19.16 -9.27
CA LEU A 339 -3.88 18.53 -8.10
C LEU A 339 -2.36 18.53 -8.21
N ALA A 340 -1.68 18.67 -7.07
CA ALA A 340 -0.23 18.52 -6.93
C ALA A 340 0.11 17.77 -5.63
N THR A 341 0.98 16.76 -5.69
CA THR A 341 1.30 15.88 -4.54
C THR A 341 2.81 15.76 -4.29
N ALA A 342 3.23 15.76 -3.01
CA ALA A 342 4.64 15.62 -2.59
C ALA A 342 5.28 14.31 -2.93
N GLN A 343 4.47 13.29 -2.83
CA GLN A 343 4.78 11.92 -3.08
C GLN A 343 3.76 11.42 -4.09
N GLY A 344 4.12 10.32 -4.71
CA GLY A 344 3.29 9.59 -5.64
C GLY A 344 4.10 8.42 -6.15
N GLY A 345 3.42 7.32 -6.46
CA GLY A 345 4.13 6.15 -6.95
C GLY A 345 4.89 6.48 -8.25
N PRO A 346 6.02 5.79 -8.50
CA PRO A 346 6.88 6.13 -9.63
C PRO A 346 6.08 6.08 -10.94
N PRO A 347 6.26 7.04 -11.87
CA PRO A 347 5.91 6.76 -13.24
C PRO A 347 6.72 5.53 -13.70
N PRO A 348 6.23 4.78 -14.69
CA PRO A 348 6.91 3.59 -15.19
C PRO A 348 8.19 3.97 -15.96
N THR A 349 9.26 4.36 -15.26
CA THR A 349 10.62 4.60 -15.78
C THR A 349 11.66 4.51 -14.64
N PRO A 350 12.91 4.06 -14.89
CA PRO A 350 13.98 4.03 -13.89
C PRO A 350 14.60 5.43 -13.62
N PRO A 351 15.41 5.61 -12.56
CA PRO A 351 15.67 6.91 -11.99
C PRO A 351 16.87 7.60 -12.65
N SER A 352 16.71 8.87 -12.97
CA SER A 352 17.75 9.87 -12.73
C SER A 352 17.05 11.12 -12.19
N TRP A 353 17.75 11.87 -11.34
CA TRP A 353 17.37 13.14 -10.71
C TRP A 353 16.77 13.03 -9.29
N PRO A 354 17.49 13.52 -8.25
CA PRO A 354 17.01 13.51 -6.88
C PRO A 354 16.00 14.65 -6.63
N GLY A 355 14.96 14.33 -5.85
CA GLY A 355 13.98 15.26 -5.29
C GLY A 355 12.83 15.64 -6.22
N ARG A 356 11.72 14.89 -6.22
CA ARG A 356 10.50 15.28 -6.96
C ARG A 356 9.18 14.82 -6.32
N TRP A 357 8.20 15.69 -6.58
CA TRP A 357 6.75 15.62 -6.39
C TRP A 357 6.12 14.89 -7.59
N ALA A 358 5.16 13.97 -7.37
CA ALA A 358 4.65 13.06 -8.41
C ALA A 358 3.12 13.00 -8.40
N CYS A 359 2.45 13.40 -9.49
CA CYS A 359 1.01 13.23 -9.65
C CYS A 359 0.66 12.07 -10.59
N ARG A 360 -0.47 11.40 -10.33
CA ARG A 360 -1.03 10.32 -11.16
C ARG A 360 -2.20 10.78 -12.02
N ARG A 361 -2.39 10.09 -13.15
CA ARG A 361 -3.44 10.35 -14.13
C ARG A 361 -4.65 9.44 -13.86
N TRP A 362 -5.79 10.05 -13.52
CA TRP A 362 -7.09 9.36 -13.37
C TRP A 362 -8.20 9.96 -14.28
N TRP A 363 -7.87 10.88 -15.18
CA TRP A 363 -8.87 11.62 -15.99
C TRP A 363 -8.82 11.22 -17.48
N PRO A 364 -9.97 11.02 -18.15
CA PRO A 364 -10.05 11.14 -19.61
C PRO A 364 -9.68 12.56 -20.10
N PRO A 365 -9.38 12.79 -21.39
CA PRO A 365 -9.17 14.17 -21.87
C PRO A 365 -10.45 14.98 -21.67
N ALA A 366 -10.35 16.09 -20.95
CA ALA A 366 -11.46 17.04 -20.80
C ALA A 366 -11.90 17.52 -22.19
N ARG A 367 -13.06 17.04 -22.64
CA ARG A 367 -13.80 17.67 -23.73
C ARG A 367 -14.33 18.99 -23.20
N ARG A 368 -13.58 20.07 -23.44
CA ARG A 368 -14.06 21.44 -23.66
C ARG A 368 -12.83 22.27 -24.01
N CYS A 369 -12.40 22.17 -25.26
CA CYS A 369 -11.59 23.19 -25.89
C CYS A 369 -12.46 24.44 -25.97
N TRP A 370 -12.21 25.42 -25.10
CA TRP A 370 -12.61 26.79 -25.41
C TRP A 370 -11.54 27.33 -26.37
N THR A 371 -11.87 27.40 -27.64
CA THR A 371 -11.10 28.19 -28.60
C THR A 371 -11.31 29.66 -28.26
N TRP A 372 -10.26 30.31 -27.77
CA TRP A 372 -10.28 31.76 -27.67
C TRP A 372 -10.26 32.36 -29.08
N PRO A 373 -11.16 33.29 -29.42
CA PRO A 373 -11.04 34.06 -30.65
C PRO A 373 -9.78 34.91 -30.57
N THR A 374 -8.99 34.87 -31.63
CA THR A 374 -7.92 35.81 -31.91
C THR A 374 -8.48 37.23 -31.99
N ALA A 375 -8.53 37.94 -30.88
CA ALA A 375 -8.73 39.38 -30.84
C ALA A 375 -8.22 39.92 -29.50
N ALA A 376 -7.12 40.66 -29.51
CA ALA A 376 -6.75 41.54 -28.40
C ALA A 376 -7.78 42.66 -28.30
N PRO A 377 -8.26 43.05 -27.10
CA PRO A 377 -8.02 44.42 -26.63
C PRO A 377 -8.07 44.55 -25.07
N PRO A 378 -8.09 45.77 -24.51
CA PRO A 378 -7.03 46.77 -24.44
C PRO A 378 -6.47 46.89 -23.00
N SER A 379 -5.38 47.65 -22.88
CA SER A 379 -4.70 48.04 -21.63
C SER A 379 -5.64 48.36 -20.46
N TRP A 380 -5.43 47.70 -19.32
CA TRP A 380 -5.97 48.13 -18.03
C TRP A 380 -4.85 48.70 -17.16
N THR A 381 -4.96 49.99 -16.86
CA THR A 381 -4.16 50.71 -15.87
C THR A 381 -4.51 50.22 -14.47
N ALA A 382 -3.49 49.87 -13.68
CA ALA A 382 -3.64 49.51 -12.29
C ALA A 382 -3.92 50.77 -11.44
N THR A 383 -5.03 50.75 -10.69
CA THR A 383 -5.24 51.65 -9.56
C THR A 383 -5.00 50.87 -8.27
N PRO A 384 -4.12 51.33 -7.36
CA PRO A 384 -3.91 50.66 -6.08
C PRO A 384 -5.06 51.05 -5.13
N ALA A 385 -5.90 50.09 -4.76
CA ALA A 385 -6.80 50.23 -3.63
C ALA A 385 -6.05 49.83 -2.36
N GLY A 386 -5.87 50.80 -1.46
CA GLY A 386 -5.10 50.67 -0.22
C GLY A 386 -5.73 49.74 0.81
N CYS A 387 -4.85 49.28 1.71
CA CYS A 387 -5.21 48.58 2.93
C CYS A 387 -6.08 49.46 3.84
N THR A 388 -7.12 48.84 4.41
CA THR A 388 -7.57 49.06 5.79
C THR A 388 -7.93 47.73 6.39
#